data_AF-A0A932X995-F1
#
_entry.id   AF-A0A932X995-F1
#
_cell.length_a   1.000
_cell.length_b   1.000
_cell.length_c   1.000
_cell.angle_alpha   90.00
_cell.angle_beta   90.00
_cell.angle_gamma   90.00
#
_symmetry.space_group_name_H-M   'P 1'
#
loop_
_entity.id
_entity.type
_entity.pdbx_description
1 polymer ?
#
loop_
_entity_poly.entity_id
_entity_poly.type
_entity_poly.pdbx_seq_one_letter_code
_entity_poly.pdbx_strand_id
1 'polypeptide(L)'
;RQIVKAKKTPIIYAVIPDDLKRAFVAFLNRDRKFGDEHFYKTHAGSRKTLLWIVTEYPDVEINVIESSYTFDEKLQFSHVQFDTKERTIDYLTSKQMTESDIITLLKE
;
A
#
# COMPACT_ATOMS: atom_id res chain seq x y z
N ARG A 1 9.32 19.94 -8.06
CA ARG A 1 10.13 20.84 -8.92
C ARG A 1 11.56 20.34 -9.19
N GLN A 2 12.23 19.60 -8.29
CA GLN A 2 13.62 19.14 -8.53
C GLN A 2 13.75 17.91 -9.46
N ILE A 3 12.82 16.95 -9.43
CA ILE A 3 12.88 15.72 -10.26
C ILE A 3 12.76 16.04 -11.77
N VAL A 4 11.84 16.94 -12.14
CA VAL A 4 11.67 17.42 -13.53
C VAL A 4 12.96 18.08 -14.06
N LYS A 5 13.71 18.77 -13.17
CA LYS A 5 14.99 19.41 -13.51
C LYS A 5 16.08 18.39 -13.87
N ALA A 6 16.03 17.20 -13.30
CA ALA A 6 17.00 16.13 -13.52
C ALA A 6 16.72 15.29 -14.78
N LYS A 7 15.56 15.48 -15.44
CA LYS A 7 15.11 14.66 -16.58
C LYS A 7 15.16 13.14 -16.31
N LYS A 8 14.98 12.74 -15.05
CA LYS A 8 14.93 11.33 -14.64
C LYS A 8 13.49 10.96 -14.32
N THR A 9 13.03 9.87 -14.91
CA THR A 9 11.76 9.25 -14.53
C THR A 9 11.99 8.48 -13.22
N PRO A 10 11.21 8.76 -12.16
CA PRO A 10 11.36 8.03 -10.90
C PRO A 10 10.88 6.58 -11.06
N ILE A 11 11.49 5.68 -10.30
CA ILE A 11 11.02 4.32 -10.09
C ILE A 11 10.50 4.26 -8.64
N ILE A 12 9.28 3.79 -8.46
CA ILE A 12 8.64 3.69 -7.16
C ILE A 12 8.74 2.25 -6.68
N TYR A 13 9.15 2.07 -5.42
CA TYR A 13 9.07 0.80 -4.71
C TYR A 13 8.03 0.93 -3.61
N ALA A 14 6.95 0.17 -3.72
CA ALA A 14 5.83 0.20 -2.80
C ALA A 14 5.74 -1.13 -2.05
N VAL A 15 5.98 -1.09 -0.74
CA VAL A 15 5.72 -2.24 0.14
C VAL A 15 4.29 -2.12 0.65
N ILE A 16 3.43 -3.06 0.29
CA ILE A 16 2.00 -3.02 0.61
C ILE A 16 1.64 -4.29 1.37
N PRO A 17 1.00 -4.21 2.55
CA PRO A 17 0.50 -5.40 3.20
C PRO A 17 -0.65 -6.01 2.41
N ASP A 18 -0.69 -7.34 2.36
CA ASP A 18 -1.76 -8.10 1.74
C ASP A 18 -3.12 -7.72 2.34
N ASP A 19 -3.14 -7.52 3.66
CA ASP A 19 -4.28 -7.12 4.48
C ASP A 19 -3.86 -6.10 5.58
N LEU A 20 -4.59 -4.99 5.69
CA LEU A 20 -4.23 -3.93 6.65
C LEU A 20 -4.53 -4.31 8.10
N LYS A 21 -5.52 -5.16 8.36
CA LYS A 21 -5.86 -5.61 9.72
C LYS A 21 -4.74 -6.49 10.27
N ARG A 22 -4.26 -7.45 9.49
CA ARG A 22 -3.11 -8.30 9.84
C ARG A 22 -1.83 -7.49 10.00
N ALA A 23 -1.58 -6.53 9.11
CA ALA A 23 -0.44 -5.62 9.27
C ALA A 23 -0.54 -4.86 10.60
N PHE A 24 -1.72 -4.31 10.90
CA PHE A 24 -1.99 -3.57 12.12
C PHE A 24 -1.71 -4.39 13.39
N VAL A 25 -2.10 -5.66 13.44
CA VAL A 25 -1.80 -6.57 14.57
C VAL A 25 -0.30 -6.64 14.87
N ALA A 26 0.55 -6.65 13.85
CA ALA A 26 2.00 -6.65 14.03
C ALA A 26 2.56 -5.36 14.65
N PHE A 27 1.77 -4.27 14.63
CA PHE A 27 2.07 -3.01 15.28
C PHE A 27 1.43 -2.83 16.65
N LEU A 28 0.50 -3.71 17.08
CA LEU A 28 -0.17 -3.62 18.38
C LEU A 28 0.81 -3.75 19.56
N ASN A 29 1.85 -4.57 19.42
CA ASN A 29 2.85 -4.78 20.45
C ASN A 29 3.99 -3.74 20.44
N ARG A 30 3.88 -2.71 19.60
CA ARG A 30 4.87 -1.62 19.53
C ARG A 30 4.33 -0.41 20.26
N ASP A 31 5.22 0.32 20.92
CA ASP A 31 4.87 1.57 21.58
C ASP A 31 4.51 2.61 20.50
N ARG A 32 3.23 2.97 20.42
CA ARG A 32 2.69 3.78 19.32
C ARG A 32 2.30 5.17 19.80
N LYS A 33 2.89 6.18 19.15
CA LYS A 33 2.52 7.60 19.35
C LYS A 33 1.15 7.97 18.76
N PHE A 34 0.63 7.17 17.84
CA PHE A 34 -0.59 7.48 17.09
C PHE A 34 -1.62 6.36 17.21
N GLY A 35 -2.88 6.73 17.43
CA GLY A 35 -4.00 5.79 17.56
C GLY A 35 -4.32 5.03 16.27
N ASP A 36 -5.24 4.08 16.38
CA ASP A 36 -5.51 3.08 15.35
C ASP A 36 -6.14 3.66 14.08
N GLU A 37 -7.03 4.62 14.25
CA GLU A 37 -7.61 5.37 13.15
C GLU A 37 -6.53 6.05 12.29
N HIS A 38 -5.50 6.62 12.93
CA HIS A 38 -4.41 7.27 12.22
C HIS A 38 -3.58 6.26 11.41
N PHE A 39 -3.41 5.04 11.91
CA PHE A 39 -2.75 3.97 11.17
C PHE A 39 -3.53 3.65 9.88
N TYR A 40 -4.82 3.34 10.00
CA TYR A 40 -5.62 2.96 8.84
C TYR A 40 -5.78 4.10 7.84
N LYS A 41 -6.04 5.33 8.30
CA LYS A 41 -6.14 6.52 7.43
C LYS A 41 -4.85 6.77 6.66
N THR A 42 -3.70 6.68 7.33
CA THR A 42 -2.40 6.89 6.70
C THR A 42 -2.12 5.84 5.62
N HIS A 43 -2.28 4.56 5.93
CA HIS A 43 -2.00 3.49 4.97
C HIS A 43 -3.00 3.46 3.82
N ALA A 44 -4.29 3.69 4.08
CA ALA A 44 -5.29 3.85 3.03
C ALA A 44 -4.99 5.05 2.13
N GLY A 45 -4.55 6.17 2.72
CA GLY A 45 -4.10 7.36 1.98
C GLY A 45 -2.92 7.06 1.05
N SER A 46 -1.89 6.36 1.54
CA SER A 46 -0.75 5.94 0.72
C SER A 46 -1.16 5.04 -0.45
N ARG A 47 -2.10 4.11 -0.25
CA ARG A 47 -2.64 3.26 -1.32
C ARG A 47 -3.39 4.09 -2.38
N LYS A 48 -4.15 5.12 -1.98
CA LYS A 48 -4.81 6.05 -2.91
C LYS A 48 -3.77 6.84 -3.71
N THR A 49 -2.72 7.33 -3.07
CA THR A 49 -1.63 8.03 -3.75
C THR A 49 -0.96 7.15 -4.80
N LEU A 50 -0.70 5.88 -4.49
CA LEU A 50 -0.09 4.96 -5.44
C LEU A 50 -0.97 4.69 -6.66
N LEU A 51 -2.28 4.50 -6.42
CA LEU A 51 -3.27 4.35 -7.49
C LEU A 51 -3.33 5.61 -8.37
N TRP A 52 -3.31 6.80 -7.76
CA TRP A 52 -3.27 8.06 -8.49
C TRP A 52 -2.00 8.18 -9.35
N ILE A 53 -0.83 7.81 -8.81
CA ILE A 53 0.43 7.89 -9.57
C ILE A 53 0.39 6.97 -10.79
N VAL A 54 -0.02 5.70 -10.61
CA VAL A 54 -0.07 4.76 -11.75
C VAL A 54 -1.04 5.27 -12.81
N THR A 55 -2.17 5.86 -12.42
CA THR A 55 -3.17 6.35 -13.39
C THR A 55 -2.65 7.55 -14.16
N GLU A 56 -2.15 8.58 -13.47
CA GLU A 56 -1.80 9.87 -14.07
C GLU A 56 -0.40 9.91 -14.72
N TYR A 57 0.52 9.04 -14.29
CA TYR A 57 1.91 9.03 -14.77
C TYR A 57 2.25 7.65 -15.35
N PRO A 58 1.81 7.34 -16.60
CA PRO A 58 2.06 6.05 -17.24
C PRO A 58 3.52 5.66 -17.36
N ASP A 59 4.41 6.64 -17.43
CA ASP A 59 5.83 6.43 -17.65
C ASP A 59 6.55 6.04 -16.35
N VAL A 60 5.91 6.19 -15.18
CA VAL A 60 6.50 5.88 -13.88
C VAL A 60 6.38 4.39 -13.60
N GLU A 61 7.52 3.73 -13.46
CA GLU A 61 7.59 2.34 -13.07
C GLU A 61 7.24 2.19 -11.57
N ILE A 62 6.35 1.26 -11.25
CA ILE A 62 5.95 0.94 -9.89
C ILE A 62 6.21 -0.54 -9.62
N ASN A 63 7.14 -0.79 -8.71
CA ASN A 63 7.45 -2.10 -8.18
C ASN A 63 6.65 -2.33 -6.90
N VAL A 64 5.69 -3.24 -6.96
CA VAL A 64 4.90 -3.64 -5.79
C VAL A 64 5.54 -4.84 -5.13
N ILE A 65 5.83 -4.69 -3.83
CA ILE A 65 6.27 -5.76 -2.95
C ILE A 65 5.13 -5.99 -1.96
N GLU A 66 4.48 -7.15 -2.04
CA GLU A 66 3.44 -7.50 -1.09
C GLU A 66 4.08 -8.12 0.16
N SER A 67 3.71 -7.62 1.34
CA SER A 67 4.06 -8.25 2.61
C SER A 67 2.87 -9.07 3.12
N SER A 68 3.08 -10.35 3.38
CA SER A 68 2.04 -11.28 3.85
C SER A 68 2.59 -12.18 4.95
N TYR A 69 1.70 -12.94 5.59
CA TYR A 69 2.09 -13.97 6.56
C TYR A 69 1.88 -15.36 5.97
N THR A 70 2.86 -16.22 6.13
CA THR A 70 2.76 -17.65 5.83
C THR A 70 1.82 -18.36 6.82
N PHE A 71 1.48 -19.62 6.52
CA PHE A 71 0.69 -20.46 7.43
C PHE A 71 1.35 -20.66 8.81
N ASP A 72 2.68 -20.58 8.90
CA ASP A 72 3.44 -20.63 10.15
C ASP A 72 3.68 -19.24 10.77
N GLU A 73 2.85 -18.25 10.42
CA GLU A 73 2.85 -16.89 10.97
C GLU A 73 4.16 -16.12 10.76
N LYS A 74 4.96 -16.50 9.77
CA LYS A 74 6.18 -15.78 9.41
C LYS A 74 5.88 -14.71 8.37
N LEU A 75 6.43 -13.52 8.60
CA LEU A 75 6.40 -12.44 7.63
C LEU A 75 7.22 -12.84 6.39
N GLN A 76 6.59 -12.75 5.22
CA GLN A 76 7.22 -12.93 3.93
C GLN A 76 6.97 -11.73 3.02
N PHE A 77 7.83 -11.56 2.03
CA PHE A 77 7.73 -10.52 1.02
C PHE A 77 7.79 -11.15 -0.37
N SER A 78 6.86 -10.78 -1.24
CA SER A 78 6.83 -11.25 -2.62
C SER A 78 6.73 -10.06 -3.57
N HIS A 79 7.48 -10.12 -4.67
CA HIS A 79 7.29 -9.19 -5.77
C HIS A 79 6.00 -9.56 -6.50
N VAL A 80 5.12 -8.57 -6.66
CA VAL A 80 3.94 -8.73 -7.49
C VAL A 80 4.29 -8.23 -8.89
N GLN A 81 4.40 -9.15 -9.83
CA GLN A 81 4.63 -8.82 -11.24
C GLN A 81 3.29 -8.67 -11.95
N PHE A 82 3.16 -7.61 -12.73
CA PHE A 82 1.98 -7.34 -13.54
C PHE A 82 2.37 -7.34 -15.01
N ASP A 83 1.66 -8.13 -15.80
CA ASP A 83 1.89 -8.20 -17.24
C ASP A 83 1.48 -6.91 -17.97
N THR A 84 0.53 -6.17 -17.39
CA THR A 84 0.00 -4.92 -17.94
C THR A 84 -0.24 -3.89 -16.85
N LYS A 85 -0.27 -2.62 -17.26
CA LYS A 85 -0.56 -1.49 -16.38
C LYS A 85 -1.99 -1.57 -15.82
N GLU A 86 -2.94 -2.03 -16.61
CA GLU A 86 -4.33 -2.25 -16.20
C GLU A 86 -4.40 -3.23 -15.03
N ARG A 87 -3.60 -4.32 -15.07
CA ARG A 87 -3.54 -5.25 -13.92
C ARG A 87 -2.96 -4.61 -12.67
N THR A 88 -1.98 -3.72 -12.81
CA THR A 88 -1.47 -2.94 -11.67
C THR A 88 -2.57 -2.04 -11.11
N ILE A 89 -3.33 -1.35 -11.96
CA ILE A 89 -4.45 -0.49 -11.57
C ILE A 89 -5.54 -1.32 -10.88
N ASP A 90 -5.93 -2.46 -11.44
CA ASP A 90 -6.94 -3.35 -10.88
C ASP A 90 -6.51 -3.87 -9.51
N TYR A 91 -5.26 -4.32 -9.39
CA TYR A 91 -4.68 -4.74 -8.12
C TYR A 91 -4.72 -3.61 -7.09
N LEU A 92 -4.22 -2.42 -7.43
CA LEU A 92 -4.21 -1.29 -6.50
C LEU A 92 -5.62 -0.83 -6.14
N THR A 93 -6.57 -0.90 -7.07
CA THR A 93 -7.99 -0.61 -6.83
C THR A 93 -8.59 -1.61 -5.85
N SER A 94 -8.30 -2.90 -6.01
CA SER A 94 -8.78 -3.96 -5.11
C SER A 94 -8.24 -3.82 -3.67
N LYS A 95 -7.11 -3.12 -3.49
CA LYS A 95 -6.49 -2.87 -2.19
C LYS A 95 -6.97 -1.57 -1.54
N GLN A 96 -7.80 -0.77 -2.19
CA GLN A 96 -8.32 0.47 -1.60
C GLN A 96 -9.25 0.18 -0.43
N MET A 97 -9.28 1.08 0.54
CA MET A 97 -10.25 1.06 1.64
C MET A 97 -11.03 2.37 1.68
N THR A 98 -12.33 2.25 1.90
CA THR A 98 -13.24 3.37 2.15
C THR A 98 -13.19 3.78 3.62
N GLU A 99 -13.75 4.95 3.92
CA GLU A 99 -13.88 5.40 5.31
C GLU A 99 -14.79 4.47 6.14
N SER A 100 -15.84 3.92 5.52
CA SER A 100 -16.72 2.93 6.15
C SER A 100 -15.97 1.65 6.54
N ASP A 101 -15.05 1.18 5.69
CA ASP A 101 -14.22 0.00 6.00
C ASP A 101 -13.32 0.27 7.21
N ILE A 102 -12.72 1.47 7.28
CA ILE A 102 -11.89 1.89 8.42
C ILE A 102 -12.73 1.94 9.70
N ILE A 103 -13.91 2.55 9.66
CA ILE A 103 -14.81 2.63 10.82
C ILE A 103 -15.20 1.23 11.31
N THR A 104 -15.43 0.30 10.39
CA THR A 104 -15.79 -1.09 10.71
C THR A 104 -14.65 -1.79 11.44
N LEU A 105 -13.42 -1.65 10.94
CA LEU A 105 -12.21 -2.21 11.58
C LEU A 105 -11.88 -1.64 12.96
N LEU A 106 -12.36 -0.43 13.28
CA LEU A 106 -12.17 0.19 14.59
C LEU A 106 -13.25 -0.20 15.62
N LYS A 107 -14.36 -0.80 15.17
CA LYS A 107 -15.49 -1.20 16.02
C LYS A 107 -15.48 -2.68 16.40
N GLU A 108 -14.75 -3.50 15.67
CA GLU A 108 -14.46 -4.91 15.98
C GLU A 108 -13.37 -5.04 17.04
#